data_AF-A0A6J8DLS4-F1
#
_entry.id   AF-A0A6J8DLS4-F1
#
_cell.length_a   1.000
_cell.length_b   1.000
_cell.length_c   1.000
_cell.angle_alpha   90.00
_cell.angle_beta   90.00
_cell.angle_gamma   90.00
#
_symmetry.space_group_name_H-M   'P 1'
#
loop_
_entity.id
_entity.type
_entity.pdbx_description
1 polymer ?
#
loop_
_entity_poly.entity_id
_entity_poly.type
_entity_poly.pdbx_seq_one_letter_code
_entity_poly.pdbx_strand_id
1 'polypeptide(L)'
;MFNSNETHLNSSHNQTNLTTSENATKVEYLNITSRNDIEFHDQSKVWLPFEIVSIVLATGSISVCVLVIIFAFKKNGKTFFKWKRAQRFVVLTSACDILFYGVQFILNIDTQVSGLVPPPVICSIYAFFLLEFAYAQSNLSIITAATACYYILKQAEIDLGKYDWKMFSFMFVYPAILLATASFNGGMAYNGV
;
A
#
# COMPACT_ATOMS: atom_id res chain seq x y z
N MET A 1 74.23 32.92 27.36
CA MET A 1 73.52 32.00 28.28
C MET A 1 72.04 32.05 27.92
N PHE A 2 71.49 30.92 27.46
CA PHE A 2 70.07 30.47 27.43
C PHE A 2 68.98 31.42 26.88
N ASN A 3 67.96 31.02 26.10
CA ASN A 3 67.56 29.78 25.43
C ASN A 3 66.42 30.19 24.47
N SER A 4 66.43 29.77 23.21
CA SER A 4 65.31 29.93 22.29
C SER A 4 65.12 28.60 21.59
N ASN A 5 64.11 27.84 22.01
CA ASN A 5 63.55 26.71 21.26
C ASN A 5 62.31 26.22 22.00
N GLU A 6 61.11 26.46 21.44
CA GLU A 6 59.92 25.60 21.59
C GLU A 6 58.69 26.25 20.91
N THR A 7 58.53 26.10 19.59
CA THR A 7 57.25 26.45 18.91
C THR A 7 56.89 25.59 17.69
N HIS A 8 57.52 24.43 17.45
CA HIS A 8 57.28 23.67 16.20
C HIS A 8 56.72 22.24 16.30
N LEU A 9 56.18 21.81 17.45
CA LEU A 9 55.69 20.42 17.62
C LEU A 9 54.16 20.22 17.77
N ASN A 10 53.35 21.29 17.81
CA ASN A 10 51.91 21.14 18.09
C ASN A 10 50.98 21.03 16.86
N SER A 11 51.50 21.09 15.62
CA SER A 11 50.63 21.05 14.44
C SER A 11 50.38 19.64 13.88
N SER A 12 51.30 18.68 14.10
CA SER A 12 51.18 17.32 13.54
C SER A 12 50.28 16.38 14.34
N HIS A 13 50.00 16.72 15.61
CA HIS A 13 49.18 15.90 16.50
C HIS A 13 47.67 16.14 16.31
N ASN A 14 47.25 17.32 15.84
CA ASN A 14 45.84 17.63 15.58
C ASN A 14 45.33 17.05 14.26
N GLN A 15 46.18 16.93 13.25
CA GLN A 15 45.80 16.40 11.94
C GLN A 15 45.62 14.87 11.96
N THR A 16 46.44 14.16 12.73
CA THR A 16 46.33 12.70 12.96
C THR A 16 45.07 12.33 13.75
N ASN A 17 44.63 13.19 14.67
CA ASN A 17 43.40 12.97 15.46
C ASN A 17 42.13 13.19 14.62
N LEU A 18 42.11 14.16 13.71
CA LEU A 18 40.98 14.35 12.78
C LEU A 18 40.83 13.18 11.80
N THR A 19 41.91 12.71 11.19
CA THR A 19 41.86 11.57 10.27
C THR A 19 41.48 10.27 10.96
N THR A 20 41.86 10.10 12.23
CA THR A 20 41.49 8.92 13.03
C THR A 20 40.02 8.96 13.43
N SER A 21 39.50 10.14 13.79
CA SER A 21 38.07 10.34 14.09
C SER A 21 37.20 10.09 12.86
N GLU A 22 37.57 10.63 11.70
CA GLU A 22 36.81 10.51 10.44
C GLU A 22 36.80 9.07 9.90
N ASN A 23 37.94 8.37 10.04
CA ASN A 23 38.02 6.95 9.72
C ASN A 23 37.21 6.09 10.70
N ALA A 24 37.20 6.43 12.00
CA ALA A 24 36.38 5.73 12.99
C ALA A 24 34.88 5.89 12.70
N THR A 25 34.42 7.10 12.35
CA THR A 25 33.01 7.31 11.99
C THR A 25 32.67 6.57 10.70
N LYS A 26 33.53 6.59 9.69
CA LYS A 26 33.31 5.87 8.43
C LYS A 26 33.24 4.35 8.61
N VAL A 27 34.08 3.79 9.47
CA VAL A 27 34.05 2.36 9.81
C VAL A 27 32.79 2.03 10.59
N GLU A 28 32.33 2.89 11.50
CA GLU A 28 31.09 2.71 12.24
C GLU A 28 29.87 2.76 11.31
N TYR A 29 29.79 3.73 10.39
CA TYR A 29 28.75 3.80 9.36
C TYR A 29 28.75 2.55 8.46
N LEU A 30 29.91 2.12 7.96
CA LEU A 30 30.01 0.91 7.13
C LEU A 30 29.59 -0.35 7.90
N ASN A 31 29.89 -0.43 9.19
CA ASN A 31 29.52 -1.56 10.03
C ASN A 31 28.01 -1.56 10.36
N ILE A 32 27.40 -0.38 10.54
CA ILE A 32 25.95 -0.24 10.71
C ILE A 32 25.22 -0.60 9.43
N THR A 33 25.67 -0.10 8.26
CA THR A 33 25.09 -0.46 6.96
C THR A 33 25.22 -1.96 6.71
N SER A 34 26.40 -2.54 6.89
CA SER A 34 26.61 -3.97 6.70
C SER A 34 25.79 -4.83 7.67
N ARG A 35 25.61 -4.40 8.92
CA ARG A 35 24.77 -5.12 9.90
C ARG A 35 23.29 -5.06 9.49
N ASN A 36 22.81 -3.88 9.11
CA ASN A 36 21.43 -3.69 8.68
C ASN A 36 21.14 -4.49 7.39
N ASP A 37 22.10 -4.58 6.48
CA ASP A 37 21.97 -5.38 5.25
C ASP A 37 21.86 -6.88 5.57
N ILE A 38 22.64 -7.39 6.53
CA ILE A 38 22.59 -8.80 6.97
C ILE A 38 21.28 -9.10 7.69
N GLU A 39 20.83 -8.20 8.57
CA GLU A 39 19.60 -8.37 9.34
C GLU A 39 18.35 -8.28 8.45
N PHE A 40 18.36 -7.39 7.46
CA PHE A 40 17.33 -7.30 6.42
C PHE A 40 17.31 -8.55 5.53
N HIS A 41 18.48 -9.09 5.17
CA HIS A 41 18.59 -10.30 4.37
C HIS A 41 18.15 -11.58 5.14
N ASP A 42 18.24 -11.59 6.47
CA ASP A 42 17.73 -12.69 7.28
C ASP A 42 16.21 -12.59 7.50
N GLN A 43 15.69 -11.38 7.71
CA GLN A 43 14.25 -11.10 7.73
C GLN A 43 13.58 -11.46 6.40
N SER A 44 14.14 -11.10 5.25
CA SER A 44 13.53 -11.35 3.93
C SER A 44 13.30 -12.85 3.65
N LYS A 45 14.14 -13.75 4.18
CA LYS A 45 13.97 -15.20 4.06
C LYS A 45 12.77 -15.75 4.84
N VAL A 46 12.39 -15.09 5.94
CA VAL A 46 11.25 -15.50 6.78
C VAL A 46 9.92 -15.05 6.15
N TRP A 47 9.90 -13.90 5.47
CA TRP A 47 8.68 -13.33 4.87
C TRP A 47 8.39 -13.80 3.43
N LEU A 48 9.41 -14.29 2.73
CA LEU A 48 9.33 -14.89 1.38
C LEU A 48 8.14 -15.87 1.17
N PRO A 49 7.86 -16.85 2.05
CA PRO A 49 6.72 -17.75 1.85
C PRO A 49 5.37 -17.02 1.92
N PHE A 50 5.22 -16.00 2.75
CA PHE A 50 3.98 -15.22 2.85
C PHE A 50 3.76 -14.36 1.60
N GLU A 51 4.82 -13.77 1.06
CA GLU A 51 4.76 -12.99 -0.17
C GLU A 51 4.36 -13.85 -1.38
N ILE A 52 4.96 -15.04 -1.51
CA ILE A 52 4.61 -15.99 -2.59
C ILE A 52 3.14 -16.41 -2.48
N VAL A 53 2.67 -16.75 -1.28
CA VAL A 53 1.26 -17.11 -1.04
C VAL A 53 0.34 -15.93 -1.39
N SER A 54 0.70 -14.71 -1.00
CA SER A 54 -0.05 -13.50 -1.31
C SER A 54 -0.15 -13.25 -2.82
N ILE A 55 0.93 -13.42 -3.57
CA ILE A 55 0.95 -13.29 -5.04
C ILE A 55 0.05 -14.34 -5.70
N VAL A 56 0.13 -15.61 -5.28
CA VAL A 56 -0.71 -16.69 -5.83
C VAL A 56 -2.19 -16.44 -5.57
N LEU A 57 -2.54 -16.00 -4.35
CA LEU A 57 -3.93 -15.67 -4.01
C LEU A 57 -4.43 -14.43 -4.78
N ALA A 58 -3.61 -13.39 -4.88
CA ALA A 58 -3.96 -12.17 -5.61
C ALA A 58 -4.21 -12.47 -7.10
N THR A 59 -3.31 -13.21 -7.74
CA THR A 59 -3.46 -13.59 -9.17
C THR A 59 -4.67 -14.48 -9.42
N GLY A 60 -4.92 -15.46 -8.53
CA GLY A 60 -6.13 -16.27 -8.58
C GLY A 60 -7.41 -15.44 -8.44
N SER A 61 -7.45 -14.53 -7.47
CA SER A 61 -8.58 -13.63 -7.22
C SER A 61 -8.87 -12.72 -8.42
N ILE A 62 -7.83 -12.06 -8.96
CA ILE A 62 -7.93 -11.20 -10.15
C ILE A 62 -8.49 -12.00 -11.33
N SER A 63 -7.99 -13.21 -11.56
CA SER A 63 -8.44 -14.07 -12.67
C SER A 63 -9.94 -14.37 -12.57
N VAL A 64 -10.42 -14.75 -11.38
CA VAL A 64 -11.85 -15.00 -11.15
C VAL A 64 -12.67 -13.73 -11.34
N CYS A 65 -12.23 -12.60 -10.82
CA CYS A 65 -12.92 -11.31 -10.96
C CYS A 65 -13.05 -10.88 -12.42
N VAL A 66 -11.98 -11.04 -13.21
CA VAL A 66 -11.99 -10.76 -14.66
C VAL A 66 -13.01 -11.66 -15.38
N LEU A 67 -13.04 -12.95 -15.07
CA LEU A 67 -14.03 -13.88 -15.65
C LEU A 67 -15.47 -13.50 -15.29
N VAL A 68 -15.72 -13.09 -14.05
CA VAL A 68 -17.04 -12.62 -13.60
C VAL A 68 -17.47 -11.40 -14.39
N ILE A 69 -16.59 -10.42 -14.56
CA ILE A 69 -16.86 -9.21 -15.35
C ILE A 69 -17.17 -9.59 -16.80
N ILE A 70 -16.31 -10.38 -17.46
CA ILE A 70 -16.53 -10.83 -18.84
C ILE A 70 -17.88 -11.54 -18.97
N PHE A 71 -18.18 -12.48 -18.08
CA PHE A 71 -19.43 -13.24 -18.13
C PHE A 71 -20.66 -12.35 -17.88
N ALA A 72 -20.57 -11.39 -16.95
CA ALA A 72 -21.65 -10.44 -16.68
C ALA A 72 -21.95 -9.56 -17.89
N PHE A 73 -20.91 -9.05 -18.58
CA PHE A 73 -21.06 -8.25 -19.80
C PHE A 73 -21.61 -9.08 -20.96
N LYS A 74 -21.14 -10.32 -21.15
CA LYS A 74 -21.67 -11.23 -22.16
C LYS A 74 -23.14 -11.58 -21.93
N LYS A 75 -23.57 -11.77 -20.67
CA LYS A 75 -24.93 -12.18 -20.33
C LYS A 75 -25.95 -11.05 -20.48
N ASN A 76 -25.59 -9.82 -20.10
CA ASN A 76 -26.58 -8.74 -20.01
C ASN A 76 -26.74 -7.94 -21.29
N GLY A 77 -25.72 -7.84 -22.16
CA GLY A 77 -25.77 -7.22 -23.51
C GLY A 77 -26.23 -5.75 -23.61
N LYS A 78 -26.77 -5.18 -22.52
CA LYS A 78 -27.26 -3.81 -22.38
C LYS A 78 -26.18 -2.92 -21.76
N THR A 79 -26.34 -1.60 -21.84
CA THR A 79 -25.50 -0.63 -21.11
C THR A 79 -25.48 -0.93 -19.61
N PHE A 80 -24.31 -0.82 -18.97
CA PHE A 80 -24.09 -1.10 -17.54
C PHE A 80 -25.15 -0.46 -16.61
N PHE A 81 -25.49 0.80 -16.87
CA PHE A 81 -26.50 1.57 -16.12
C PHE A 81 -27.97 1.14 -16.33
N LYS A 82 -28.23 0.09 -17.11
CA LYS A 82 -29.56 -0.52 -17.29
C LYS A 82 -29.68 -1.91 -16.66
N TRP A 83 -28.64 -2.42 -16.01
CA TRP A 83 -28.63 -3.77 -15.43
C TRP A 83 -29.40 -3.84 -14.11
N LYS A 84 -29.75 -5.06 -13.65
CA LYS A 84 -30.34 -5.22 -12.32
C LYS A 84 -29.31 -4.84 -11.24
N ARG A 85 -29.79 -4.27 -10.12
CA ARG A 85 -28.94 -3.77 -9.03
C ARG A 85 -27.94 -4.81 -8.51
N ALA A 86 -28.40 -6.03 -8.25
CA ALA A 86 -27.54 -7.13 -7.81
C ALA A 86 -26.41 -7.46 -8.81
N GLN A 87 -26.67 -7.35 -10.12
CA GLN A 87 -25.65 -7.60 -11.14
C GLN A 87 -24.61 -6.48 -11.20
N ARG A 88 -25.03 -5.23 -10.99
CA ARG A 88 -24.11 -4.09 -10.88
C ARG A 88 -23.20 -4.26 -9.67
N PHE A 89 -23.76 -4.58 -8.50
CA PHE A 89 -22.98 -4.82 -7.29
C PHE A 89 -21.90 -5.88 -7.48
N VAL A 90 -22.23 -7.02 -8.11
CA VAL A 90 -21.24 -8.06 -8.41
C VAL A 90 -20.09 -7.52 -9.26
N VAL A 91 -20.36 -6.79 -10.34
CA VAL A 91 -19.31 -6.21 -11.19
C VAL A 91 -18.48 -5.18 -10.44
N LEU A 92 -19.09 -4.39 -9.56
CA LEU A 92 -18.38 -3.39 -8.76
C LEU A 92 -17.50 -4.01 -7.70
N THR A 93 -17.98 -5.05 -7.03
CA THR A 93 -17.16 -5.80 -6.07
C THR A 93 -15.95 -6.39 -6.79
N SER A 94 -16.17 -7.04 -7.94
CA SER A 94 -15.07 -7.57 -8.74
C SER A 94 -14.09 -6.49 -9.22
N ALA A 95 -14.57 -5.30 -9.56
CA ALA A 95 -13.69 -4.19 -9.93
C ALA A 95 -12.85 -3.69 -8.73
N CYS A 96 -13.46 -3.55 -7.55
CA CYS A 96 -12.73 -3.19 -6.33
C CYS A 96 -11.71 -4.26 -5.93
N ASP A 97 -12.05 -5.54 -6.03
CA ASP A 97 -11.13 -6.65 -5.78
C ASP A 97 -9.94 -6.60 -6.74
N ILE A 98 -10.16 -6.38 -8.04
CA ILE A 98 -9.07 -6.24 -9.02
C ILE A 98 -8.15 -5.08 -8.66
N LEU A 99 -8.70 -3.93 -8.24
CA LEU A 99 -7.91 -2.77 -7.84
C LEU A 99 -7.09 -3.06 -6.58
N PHE A 100 -7.71 -3.62 -5.54
CA PHE A 100 -7.03 -3.97 -4.29
C PHE A 100 -5.92 -5.00 -4.50
N TYR A 101 -6.24 -6.14 -5.11
CA TYR A 101 -5.26 -7.20 -5.38
C TYR A 101 -4.23 -6.78 -6.43
N GLY A 102 -4.59 -5.89 -7.35
CA GLY A 102 -3.67 -5.31 -8.33
C GLY A 102 -2.60 -4.45 -7.67
N VAL A 103 -2.99 -3.57 -6.75
CA VAL A 103 -2.04 -2.78 -5.96
C VAL A 103 -1.15 -3.69 -5.11
N GLN A 104 -1.74 -4.69 -4.44
CA GLN A 104 -0.96 -5.66 -3.66
C GLN A 104 0.04 -6.44 -4.52
N PHE A 105 -0.36 -6.84 -5.73
CA PHE A 105 0.51 -7.54 -6.67
C PHE A 105 1.68 -6.64 -7.09
N ILE A 106 1.42 -5.38 -7.43
CA ILE A 106 2.47 -4.42 -7.81
C ILE A 106 3.44 -4.21 -6.64
N LEU A 107 2.95 -4.01 -5.42
CA LEU A 107 3.80 -3.85 -4.22
C LEU A 107 4.71 -5.07 -4.00
N ASN A 108 4.15 -6.27 -4.11
CA ASN A 108 4.90 -7.51 -3.95
C ASN A 108 5.98 -7.66 -5.05
N ILE A 109 5.66 -7.30 -6.30
CA ILE A 109 6.62 -7.31 -7.41
C ILE A 109 7.72 -6.27 -7.20
N ASP A 110 7.38 -5.05 -6.78
CA ASP A 110 8.33 -3.96 -6.56
C ASP A 110 9.35 -4.33 -5.46
N THR A 111 8.87 -4.96 -4.39
CA THR A 111 9.70 -5.46 -3.28
C THR A 111 10.62 -6.60 -3.75
N GLN A 112 10.12 -7.53 -4.55
CA GLN A 112 10.89 -8.68 -5.04
C GLN A 112 11.91 -8.32 -6.11
N VAL A 113 11.58 -7.39 -7.02
CA VAL A 113 12.48 -6.92 -8.08
C VAL A 113 13.58 -6.04 -7.51
N SER A 114 13.22 -5.14 -6.60
CA SER A 114 14.18 -4.22 -5.99
C SER A 114 15.04 -4.90 -4.92
N GLY A 115 14.59 -6.04 -4.36
CA GLY A 115 15.24 -6.73 -3.25
C GLY A 115 15.30 -5.90 -1.96
N LEU A 116 14.60 -4.76 -1.94
CA LEU A 116 14.55 -3.74 -0.89
C LEU A 116 13.11 -3.26 -0.75
N VAL A 117 12.72 -2.84 0.45
CA VAL A 117 11.41 -2.22 0.68
C VAL A 117 11.34 -0.90 -0.11
N PRO A 118 10.21 -0.60 -0.80
CA PRO A 118 10.06 0.65 -1.53
C PRO A 118 10.31 1.88 -0.66
N PRO A 119 10.87 2.97 -1.21
CA PRO A 119 11.04 4.23 -0.51
C PRO A 119 9.77 4.67 0.23
N PRO A 120 9.87 5.35 1.39
CA PRO A 120 8.73 5.69 2.24
C PRO A 120 7.57 6.40 1.51
N VAL A 121 7.89 7.26 0.54
CA VAL A 121 6.90 7.97 -0.28
C VAL A 121 6.07 6.99 -1.12
N ILE A 122 6.72 6.01 -1.77
CA ILE A 122 6.07 5.02 -2.62
C ILE A 122 5.23 4.07 -1.75
N CYS A 123 5.75 3.64 -0.61
CA CYS A 123 5.04 2.81 0.35
C CYS A 123 3.76 3.49 0.87
N SER A 124 3.82 4.79 1.19
CA SER A 124 2.64 5.56 1.62
C SER A 124 1.57 5.64 0.52
N ILE A 125 1.96 5.76 -0.75
CA ILE A 125 1.03 5.73 -1.89
C ILE A 125 0.35 4.36 -2.01
N TYR A 126 1.11 3.27 -1.93
CA TYR A 126 0.52 1.92 -1.94
C TYR A 126 -0.43 1.70 -0.76
N ALA A 127 -0.03 2.12 0.45
CA ALA A 127 -0.87 2.03 1.64
C ALA A 127 -2.17 2.84 1.49
N PHE A 128 -2.09 4.04 0.90
CA PHE A 128 -3.27 4.87 0.61
C PHE A 128 -4.27 4.12 -0.28
N PHE A 129 -3.81 3.58 -1.42
CA PHE A 129 -4.70 2.89 -2.35
C PHE A 129 -5.26 1.58 -1.77
N LEU A 130 -4.43 0.79 -1.08
CA LEU A 130 -4.89 -0.43 -0.42
C LEU A 130 -6.00 -0.13 0.58
N LEU A 131 -5.82 0.92 1.39
CA LEU A 131 -6.79 1.29 2.40
C LEU A 131 -8.06 1.90 1.78
N GLU A 132 -7.92 2.71 0.71
CA GLU A 132 -9.06 3.26 -0.04
C GLU A 132 -9.93 2.13 -0.62
N PHE A 133 -9.33 1.15 -1.30
CA PHE A 133 -10.06 0.04 -1.89
C PHE A 133 -10.66 -0.91 -0.83
N ALA A 134 -9.96 -1.13 0.29
CA ALA A 134 -10.49 -1.92 1.41
C ALA A 134 -11.74 -1.27 2.04
N TYR A 135 -11.72 0.05 2.22
CA TYR A 135 -12.89 0.78 2.70
C TYR A 135 -14.02 0.82 1.68
N ALA A 136 -13.71 0.99 0.39
CA ALA A 136 -14.70 0.94 -0.67
C ALA A 136 -15.43 -0.42 -0.70
N GLN A 137 -14.69 -1.53 -0.58
CA GLN A 137 -15.25 -2.89 -0.53
C GLN A 137 -16.08 -3.14 0.74
N SER A 138 -15.64 -2.60 1.87
CA SER A 138 -16.39 -2.68 3.14
C SER A 138 -17.72 -1.93 3.05
N ASN A 139 -17.71 -0.70 2.50
CA ASN A 139 -18.92 0.09 2.26
C ASN A 139 -19.87 -0.59 1.26
N LEU A 140 -19.33 -1.18 0.19
CA LEU A 140 -20.09 -1.95 -0.79
C LEU A 140 -20.80 -3.14 -0.16
N SER A 141 -20.12 -3.85 0.74
CA SER A 141 -20.67 -4.99 1.48
C SER A 141 -21.80 -4.58 2.43
N ILE A 142 -21.63 -3.47 3.16
CA ILE A 142 -22.69 -2.93 4.04
C ILE A 142 -23.92 -2.52 3.24
N ILE A 143 -23.74 -1.82 2.11
CA ILE A 143 -24.86 -1.40 1.25
C ILE A 143 -25.58 -2.62 0.65
N THR A 144 -24.82 -3.65 0.27
CA THR A 144 -25.38 -4.90 -0.25
C THR A 144 -26.19 -5.62 0.82
N ALA A 145 -25.67 -5.74 2.05
CA ALA A 145 -26.36 -6.35 3.18
C ALA A 145 -27.64 -5.59 3.56
N ALA A 146 -27.57 -4.25 3.66
CA ALA A 146 -28.73 -3.41 3.94
C ALA A 146 -29.81 -3.56 2.87
N THR A 147 -29.40 -3.68 1.60
CA THR A 147 -30.31 -3.90 0.47
C THR A 147 -30.98 -5.27 0.54
N ALA A 148 -30.22 -6.32 0.84
CA ALA A 148 -30.76 -7.66 1.00
C ALA A 148 -31.74 -7.74 2.17
N CYS A 149 -31.40 -7.11 3.31
CA CYS A 149 -32.26 -7.02 4.48
C CYS A 149 -33.59 -6.31 4.15
N TYR A 150 -33.53 -5.18 3.45
CA TYR A 150 -34.73 -4.47 3.02
C TYR A 150 -35.61 -5.33 2.11
N TYR A 151 -35.00 -6.04 1.14
CA TYR A 151 -35.72 -6.90 0.22
C TYR A 151 -36.48 -8.02 0.96
N ILE A 152 -35.84 -8.64 1.95
CA ILE A 152 -36.45 -9.69 2.78
C ILE A 152 -37.62 -9.13 3.61
N LEU A 153 -37.45 -7.95 4.22
CA LEU A 153 -38.45 -7.37 5.13
C LEU A 153 -39.67 -6.78 4.41
N LYS A 154 -39.46 -6.13 3.27
CA LYS A 154 -40.51 -5.41 2.54
C LYS A 154 -41.08 -6.18 1.35
N GLN A 155 -40.45 -7.30 0.96
CA GLN A 155 -40.77 -8.05 -0.28
C GLN A 155 -40.89 -7.15 -1.52
N ALA A 156 -40.22 -6.00 -1.51
CA ALA A 156 -40.32 -4.98 -2.53
C ALA A 156 -38.94 -4.72 -3.13
N GLU A 157 -38.87 -4.71 -4.45
CA GLU A 157 -37.68 -4.27 -5.18
C GLU A 157 -37.58 -2.75 -5.06
N ILE A 158 -36.53 -2.24 -4.41
CA ILE A 158 -36.22 -0.81 -4.48
C ILE A 158 -35.51 -0.54 -5.81
N ASP A 159 -36.15 0.24 -6.68
CA ASP A 159 -35.50 0.74 -7.89
C ASP A 159 -34.65 1.98 -7.56
N LEU A 160 -33.33 1.77 -7.43
CA LEU A 160 -32.35 2.85 -7.21
C LEU A 160 -31.75 3.42 -8.50
N GLY A 161 -32.30 3.11 -9.67
CA GLY A 161 -31.69 3.43 -10.97
C GLY A 161 -31.29 4.89 -11.18
N LYS A 162 -31.88 5.86 -10.45
CA LYS A 162 -31.56 7.30 -10.53
C LYS A 162 -30.48 7.78 -9.55
N TYR A 163 -30.15 7.00 -8.51
CA TYR A 163 -29.23 7.37 -7.44
C TYR A 163 -27.93 6.56 -7.41
N ASP A 164 -27.74 5.62 -8.35
CA ASP A 164 -26.54 4.76 -8.39
C ASP A 164 -25.24 5.58 -8.42
N TRP A 165 -25.14 6.65 -9.23
CA TRP A 165 -23.95 7.51 -9.26
C TRP A 165 -23.62 8.18 -7.90
N LYS A 166 -24.64 8.48 -7.09
CA LYS A 166 -24.44 9.02 -5.73
C LYS A 166 -23.90 7.95 -4.79
N MET A 167 -24.31 6.69 -4.94
CA MET A 167 -23.72 5.59 -4.18
C MET A 167 -22.25 5.37 -4.55
N PHE A 168 -21.89 5.49 -5.83
CA PHE A 168 -20.49 5.45 -6.26
C PHE A 168 -19.65 6.56 -5.64
N SER A 169 -20.13 7.81 -5.73
CA SER A 169 -19.45 8.92 -5.07
C SER A 169 -19.30 8.66 -3.57
N PHE A 170 -20.34 8.17 -2.89
CA PHE A 170 -20.22 7.87 -1.47
C PHE A 170 -19.19 6.77 -1.17
N MET A 171 -19.11 5.72 -1.99
CA MET A 171 -18.17 4.62 -1.76
C MET A 171 -16.70 5.00 -1.92
N PHE A 172 -16.35 5.90 -2.83
CA PHE A 172 -14.96 6.28 -3.10
C PHE A 172 -14.59 7.61 -2.42
N VAL A 173 -15.47 8.61 -2.50
CA VAL A 173 -15.18 9.96 -1.99
C VAL A 173 -15.15 9.98 -0.46
N TYR A 174 -16.02 9.23 0.22
CA TYR A 174 -16.02 9.21 1.68
C TYR A 174 -14.73 8.59 2.26
N PRO A 175 -14.28 7.38 1.82
CA PRO A 175 -12.99 6.86 2.23
C PRO A 175 -11.83 7.76 1.82
N ALA A 176 -11.84 8.32 0.61
CA ALA A 176 -10.78 9.20 0.15
C ALA A 176 -10.63 10.46 1.02
N ILE A 177 -11.74 11.08 1.45
CA ILE A 177 -11.71 12.24 2.36
C ILE A 177 -11.15 11.83 3.73
N LEU A 178 -11.62 10.73 4.31
CA LEU A 178 -11.11 10.24 5.60
C LEU A 178 -9.61 9.95 5.52
N LEU A 179 -9.17 9.27 4.46
CA LEU A 179 -7.77 8.92 4.26
C LEU A 179 -6.89 10.13 3.97
N ALA A 180 -7.39 11.08 3.19
CA ALA A 180 -6.69 12.34 2.97
C ALA A 180 -6.51 13.10 4.30
N THR A 181 -7.55 13.22 5.12
CA THR A 181 -7.45 13.88 6.43
C THR A 181 -6.51 13.16 7.39
N ALA A 182 -6.51 11.83 7.39
CA ALA A 182 -5.55 11.03 8.15
C ALA A 182 -4.11 11.24 7.66
N SER A 183 -3.91 11.32 6.34
CA SER A 183 -2.60 11.57 5.73
C SER A 183 -2.05 12.95 6.08
N PHE A 184 -2.89 14.00 6.02
CA PHE A 184 -2.51 15.36 6.42
C PHE A 184 -2.12 15.46 7.90
N ASN A 185 -2.73 14.64 8.76
CA ASN A 185 -2.40 14.56 10.18
C ASN A 185 -1.19 13.64 10.48
N GLY A 186 -0.49 13.15 9.46
CA GLY A 186 0.66 12.23 9.61
C GLY A 186 0.28 10.77 9.91
N GLY A 187 -1.00 10.42 9.87
CA GLY A 187 -1.49 9.07 10.17
C GLY A 187 -1.16 8.01 9.12
N MET A 188 -0.66 8.42 7.95
CA MET A 188 -0.33 7.52 6.83
C MET A 188 1.16 7.53 6.46
N ALA A 189 2.00 8.12 7.32
CA ALA A 189 3.45 8.07 7.21
C ALA A 189 4.04 7.26 8.37
N TYR A 190 4.86 6.28 7.99
CA TYR A 190 5.93 5.65 8.76
C TYR A 190 6.42 6.56 9.89
N ASN A 191 6.31 6.12 11.15
CA ASN A 191 7.03 6.75 12.26
C ASN A 191 8.53 6.53 12.02
N GLY A 192 9.12 7.37 11.18
CA GLY A 192 10.56 7.55 11.06
C GLY A 192 10.99 8.68 11.98
N VAL A 193 11.03 8.36 13.28
CA VAL A 193 11.95 8.97 14.24
C VAL A 193 13.04 7.97 14.51
#